data_AF-A0AAG5DLP5-F1
#
_entry.id   AF-A0AAG5DLP5-F1
#
_cell.length_a   1.000
_cell.length_b   1.000
_cell.length_c   1.000
_cell.angle_alpha   90.00
_cell.angle_beta   90.00
_cell.angle_gamma   90.00
#
_symmetry.space_group_name_H-M   'P 1'
#
loop_
_entity.id
_entity.type
_entity.pdbx_description
1 polymer ?
#
loop_
_entity_poly.entity_id
_entity_poly.type
_entity_poly.pdbx_seq_one_letter_code
_entity_poly.pdbx_strand_id
1 'polypeptide(L)'
;MTNGSPAPTCLAHFVLAGVTGWSLKHLPAQRTDSGFQIVFSLMVFLLVYGLFGLVRFSHPQPSLAMRKLYERFVLLARVCPLPFLNAQLLFDHHQSDRYCPAPRLGTLCHNGSLGYVLLASALVAFVAGCVYSELSQRHIADHVATGVLLLNLLALGLLACDTDNYWGVGLAVSFGTKHFALPWLADQFCIPFVDLYTFGLIFYEIFTVNVLLDAQFSNTNTLVK
;
A
#
# COMPACT_ATOMS: atom_id res chain seq x y z
N MET A 1 -22.00 -25.52 -4.94
CA MET A 1 -21.17 -24.34 -5.25
C MET A 1 -21.94 -23.48 -6.22
N THR A 2 -22.60 -22.43 -5.73
CA THR A 2 -23.29 -21.47 -6.61
C THR A 2 -22.23 -20.71 -7.40
N ASN A 3 -22.25 -20.82 -8.73
CA ASN A 3 -21.46 -19.98 -9.62
C ASN A 3 -21.90 -18.53 -9.44
N GLY A 4 -21.25 -17.82 -8.52
CA GLY A 4 -21.45 -16.38 -8.36
C GLY A 4 -21.04 -15.68 -9.64
N SER A 5 -21.85 -14.71 -10.07
CA SER A 5 -21.48 -13.82 -11.18
C SER A 5 -20.13 -13.15 -10.88
N PRO A 6 -19.24 -12.95 -11.87
CA PRO A 6 -18.01 -12.19 -11.68
C PRO A 6 -18.24 -10.67 -11.58
N ALA A 7 -19.48 -10.21 -11.77
CA ALA A 7 -19.86 -8.80 -11.71
C ALA A 7 -19.38 -8.02 -10.47
N PRO A 8 -19.51 -8.49 -9.22
CA PRO A 8 -19.02 -7.77 -8.04
C PRO A 8 -17.50 -7.60 -8.06
N THR A 9 -16.74 -8.62 -8.47
CA THR A 9 -15.28 -8.54 -8.58
C THR A 9 -14.85 -7.58 -9.69
N CYS A 10 -15.52 -7.62 -10.84
CA CYS A 10 -15.30 -6.63 -11.90
C CYS A 10 -15.62 -5.22 -11.40
N LEU A 11 -16.74 -5.02 -10.70
CA LEU A 11 -17.11 -3.72 -10.14
C LEU A 11 -16.06 -3.22 -9.14
N ALA A 12 -15.57 -4.07 -8.24
CA ALA A 12 -14.53 -3.71 -7.27
C ALA A 12 -13.25 -3.22 -7.98
N HIS A 13 -12.82 -3.93 -9.04
CA HIS A 13 -11.66 -3.53 -9.84
C HIS A 13 -11.90 -2.25 -10.66
N PHE A 14 -13.11 -2.04 -11.16
CA PHE A 14 -13.50 -0.81 -11.85
C PHE A 14 -13.45 0.39 -10.91
N VAL A 15 -14.03 0.26 -9.71
CA VAL A 15 -14.01 1.30 -8.69
C VAL A 15 -12.58 1.57 -8.25
N LEU A 16 -11.74 0.53 -8.06
CA LEU A 16 -10.33 0.70 -7.77
C LEU A 16 -9.65 1.54 -8.86
N ALA A 17 -9.76 1.16 -10.14
CA ALA A 17 -9.15 1.92 -11.23
C ALA A 17 -9.63 3.38 -11.30
N GLY A 18 -10.92 3.63 -11.05
CA GLY A 18 -11.49 4.97 -10.97
C GLY A 18 -10.91 5.80 -9.82
N VAL A 19 -10.81 5.21 -8.63
CA VAL A 19 -10.20 5.85 -7.46
C VAL A 19 -8.71 6.06 -7.68
N THR A 20 -7.99 5.12 -8.31
CA THR A 20 -6.57 5.30 -8.62
C THR A 20 -6.35 6.43 -9.62
N GLY A 21 -7.22 6.58 -10.62
CA GLY A 21 -7.21 7.74 -11.51
C GLY A 21 -7.45 9.06 -10.77
N TRP A 22 -8.38 9.07 -9.82
CA TRP A 22 -8.59 10.22 -8.93
C TRP A 22 -7.36 10.49 -8.06
N SER A 23 -6.76 9.47 -7.45
CA SER A 23 -5.58 9.56 -6.60
C SER A 23 -4.39 10.13 -7.36
N LEU A 24 -4.10 9.61 -8.57
CA LEU A 24 -3.04 10.11 -9.44
C LEU A 24 -3.17 11.59 -9.77
N LYS A 25 -4.41 12.09 -9.94
CA LYS A 25 -4.69 13.50 -10.19
C LYS A 25 -4.44 14.39 -8.96
N HIS A 26 -4.65 13.86 -7.75
CA HIS A 26 -4.58 14.62 -6.50
C HIS A 26 -3.28 14.39 -5.71
N LEU A 27 -2.37 13.56 -6.23
CA LEU A 27 -1.05 13.43 -5.63
C LEU A 27 -0.34 14.79 -5.64
N PRO A 28 0.25 15.21 -4.50
CA PRO A 28 0.99 16.46 -4.45
C PRO A 28 2.22 16.40 -5.37
N ALA A 29 2.52 17.52 -6.04
CA ALA A 29 3.74 17.66 -6.82
C ALA A 29 4.95 17.56 -5.87
N GLN A 30 5.78 16.52 -6.03
CA GLN A 30 6.93 16.29 -5.16
C GLN A 30 8.10 17.25 -5.45
N ARG A 31 8.81 17.61 -4.37
CA ARG A 31 9.92 18.57 -4.31
C ARG A 31 11.31 17.92 -4.28
N THR A 32 11.40 16.64 -4.68
CA THR A 32 12.66 15.89 -4.64
C THR A 32 13.50 16.14 -5.89
N ASP A 33 14.71 16.68 -5.73
CA ASP A 33 15.72 16.85 -6.79
C ASP A 33 16.14 15.50 -7.44
N SER A 34 15.84 14.37 -6.81
CA SER A 34 16.16 13.01 -7.29
C SER A 34 15.06 12.36 -8.16
N GLY A 35 13.97 13.06 -8.48
CA GLY A 35 13.01 12.67 -9.53
C GLY A 35 12.21 11.36 -9.35
N PHE A 36 12.46 10.56 -8.32
CA PHE A 36 11.84 9.24 -8.17
C PHE A 36 10.56 9.29 -7.32
N GLN A 37 9.40 9.33 -7.99
CA GLN A 37 8.08 9.37 -7.35
C GLN A 37 7.61 7.95 -7.00
N ILE A 38 7.91 7.50 -5.78
CA ILE A 38 7.68 6.12 -5.33
C ILE A 38 6.19 5.81 -5.25
N VAL A 39 5.38 6.65 -4.59
CA VAL A 39 3.93 6.45 -4.47
C VAL A 39 3.24 6.66 -5.80
N PHE A 40 3.69 7.60 -6.65
CA PHE A 40 3.16 7.71 -8.02
C PHE A 40 3.34 6.39 -8.79
N SER A 41 4.54 5.81 -8.74
CA SER A 41 4.82 4.51 -9.37
C SER A 41 3.94 3.40 -8.80
N LEU A 42 3.70 3.39 -7.49
CA LEU A 42 2.76 2.47 -6.84
C LEU A 42 1.33 2.67 -7.36
N MET A 43 0.86 3.91 -7.48
CA MET A 43 -0.49 4.21 -7.96
C MET A 43 -0.65 3.79 -9.43
N VAL A 44 0.35 4.03 -10.29
CA VAL A 44 0.34 3.51 -11.66
C VAL A 44 0.27 1.97 -11.66
N PHE A 45 1.03 1.31 -10.79
CA PHE A 45 0.94 -0.14 -10.63
C PHE A 45 -0.47 -0.59 -10.18
N LEU A 46 -1.08 0.09 -9.21
CA LEU A 46 -2.44 -0.23 -8.73
C LEU A 46 -3.50 0.00 -9.81
N LEU A 47 -3.31 0.99 -10.68
CA LEU A 47 -4.17 1.22 -11.85
C LEU A 47 -4.06 0.05 -12.83
N VAL A 48 -2.83 -0.37 -13.16
CA VAL A 48 -2.60 -1.54 -14.03
C VAL A 48 -3.19 -2.80 -13.38
N TYR A 49 -3.03 -2.98 -12.07
CA TYR A 49 -3.63 -4.07 -11.32
C TYR A 49 -5.17 -4.06 -11.41
N GLY A 50 -5.81 -2.90 -11.22
CA GLY A 50 -7.25 -2.73 -11.35
C GLY A 50 -7.76 -3.08 -12.74
N LEU A 51 -7.15 -2.49 -13.78
CA LEU A 51 -7.49 -2.77 -15.18
C LEU A 51 -7.25 -4.24 -15.54
N PHE A 52 -6.16 -4.85 -15.08
CA PHE A 52 -5.86 -6.25 -15.34
C PHE A 52 -6.85 -7.19 -14.64
N GLY A 53 -7.32 -6.82 -13.43
CA GLY A 53 -8.42 -7.49 -12.76
C GLY A 53 -9.70 -7.48 -13.58
N LEU A 54 -10.08 -6.34 -14.18
CA LEU A 54 -11.23 -6.26 -15.08
C LEU A 54 -11.12 -7.24 -16.25
N VAL A 55 -9.99 -7.24 -16.95
CA VAL A 55 -9.78 -8.15 -18.09
C VAL A 55 -9.84 -9.61 -17.63
N ARG A 56 -9.26 -9.93 -16.46
CA ARG A 56 -9.26 -11.30 -15.90
C ARG A 56 -10.66 -11.82 -15.62
N PHE A 57 -11.45 -11.05 -14.89
CA PHE A 57 -12.75 -11.51 -14.40
C PHE A 57 -13.87 -11.33 -15.42
N SER A 58 -13.68 -10.49 -16.45
CA SER A 58 -14.62 -10.37 -17.57
C SER A 58 -14.49 -11.52 -18.58
N HIS A 59 -13.33 -12.19 -18.64
CA HIS A 59 -13.11 -13.27 -19.60
C HIS A 59 -13.61 -14.62 -19.03
N PRO A 60 -14.48 -15.37 -19.75
CA PRO A 60 -15.10 -16.59 -19.23
C PRO A 60 -14.10 -17.74 -18.98
N GLN A 61 -12.96 -17.75 -19.68
CA GLN A 61 -11.89 -18.74 -19.50
C GLN A 61 -10.50 -18.09 -19.57
N PRO A 62 -9.99 -17.49 -18.48
CA PRO A 62 -8.68 -16.85 -18.51
C PRO A 62 -7.57 -17.89 -18.69
N SER A 63 -6.59 -17.59 -19.55
CA SER A 63 -5.45 -18.46 -19.82
C SER A 63 -4.61 -18.70 -18.56
N LEU A 64 -3.88 -19.83 -18.50
CA LEU A 64 -3.03 -20.15 -17.35
C LEU A 64 -1.98 -19.06 -17.08
N ALA A 65 -1.41 -18.48 -18.14
CA ALA A 65 -0.43 -17.40 -18.03
C ALA A 65 -1.04 -16.15 -17.38
N MET A 66 -2.24 -15.75 -17.83
CA MET A 66 -2.97 -14.63 -17.25
C MET A 66 -3.30 -14.88 -15.77
N ARG A 67 -3.64 -16.13 -15.42
CA ARG A 67 -3.93 -16.49 -14.03
C ARG A 67 -2.73 -16.30 -13.11
N LYS A 68 -1.58 -16.87 -13.52
CA LYS A 68 -0.31 -16.76 -12.80
C LYS A 68 0.17 -15.32 -12.70
N LEU A 69 0.06 -14.55 -13.79
CA LEU A 69 0.46 -13.15 -13.79
C LEU A 69 -0.35 -12.35 -12.77
N TYR A 70 -1.68 -12.53 -12.76
CA TYR A 70 -2.53 -11.81 -11.81
C TYR A 70 -2.23 -12.20 -10.36
N GLU A 71 -1.92 -13.47 -10.08
CA GLU A 71 -1.48 -13.89 -8.74
C GLU A 71 -0.20 -13.16 -8.29
N ARG A 72 0.74 -12.90 -9.22
CA ARG A 72 1.93 -12.08 -8.93
C ARG A 72 1.58 -10.62 -8.66
N PHE A 73 0.65 -10.05 -9.44
CA PHE A 73 0.16 -8.69 -9.19
C PHE A 73 -0.57 -8.59 -7.85
N VAL A 74 -1.39 -9.58 -7.47
CA VAL A 74 -2.04 -9.64 -6.16
C VAL A 74 -1.00 -9.66 -5.05
N LEU A 75 0.06 -10.47 -5.20
CA LEU A 75 1.14 -10.53 -4.21
C LEU A 75 1.83 -9.17 -4.05
N LEU A 76 2.18 -8.50 -5.16
CA LEU A 76 2.75 -7.15 -5.14
C LEU A 76 1.80 -6.13 -4.51
N ALA A 77 0.53 -6.14 -4.90
CA ALA A 77 -0.50 -5.25 -4.33
C ALA A 77 -0.74 -5.50 -2.84
N ARG A 78 -0.30 -6.65 -2.29
CA ARG A 78 -0.34 -6.96 -0.86
C ARG A 78 0.85 -6.44 -0.08
N VAL A 79 2.05 -6.52 -0.66
CA VAL A 79 3.29 -6.22 0.07
C VAL A 79 3.84 -4.82 -0.19
N CYS A 80 3.56 -4.23 -1.35
CA CYS A 80 4.13 -2.94 -1.74
C CYS A 80 3.50 -1.69 -1.11
N PRO A 81 2.17 -1.61 -0.82
CA PRO A 81 1.54 -0.35 -0.45
C PRO A 81 2.21 0.40 0.71
N LEU A 82 2.24 -0.19 1.92
CA LEU A 82 2.81 0.48 3.09
C LEU A 82 4.32 0.77 2.97
N PRO A 83 5.17 -0.17 2.52
CA PRO A 83 6.59 0.12 2.31
C PRO A 83 6.88 1.29 1.38
N PHE A 84 6.13 1.40 0.28
CA PHE A 84 6.31 2.48 -0.70
C PHE A 84 5.89 3.83 -0.12
N LEU A 85 4.77 3.86 0.62
CA LEU A 85 4.33 5.07 1.32
C LEU A 85 5.31 5.49 2.41
N ASN A 86 5.74 4.56 3.26
CA ASN A 86 6.70 4.85 4.33
C ASN A 86 8.02 5.36 3.78
N ALA A 87 8.52 4.74 2.71
CA ALA A 87 9.74 5.19 2.05
C ALA A 87 9.60 6.63 1.56
N GLN A 88 8.50 6.96 0.87
CA GLN A 88 8.25 8.33 0.40
C GLN A 88 8.16 9.33 1.55
N LEU A 89 7.39 9.03 2.60
CA LEU A 89 7.24 9.93 3.75
C LEU A 89 8.56 10.14 4.49
N LEU A 90 9.38 9.09 4.65
CA LEU A 90 10.70 9.22 5.28
C LEU A 90 11.66 10.04 4.42
N PHE A 91 11.65 9.87 3.09
CA PHE A 91 12.49 10.69 2.21
C PHE A 91 12.07 12.16 2.22
N ASP A 92 10.77 12.44 2.20
CA ASP A 92 10.22 13.81 2.25
C ASP A 92 10.46 14.46 3.63
N HIS A 93 10.40 13.69 4.72
CA HIS A 93 10.69 14.15 6.09
C HIS A 93 12.18 14.47 6.28
N HIS A 94 13.08 13.59 5.79
CA HIS A 94 14.54 13.82 5.82
C HIS A 94 14.99 15.07 5.07
N GLN A 95 14.29 15.43 4.00
CA GLN A 95 14.60 16.65 3.23
C GLN A 95 14.26 17.92 4.03
N SER A 96 13.27 17.86 4.92
CA SER A 96 12.83 19.00 5.75
C SER A 96 13.76 19.23 6.95
N ASP A 97 14.26 18.17 7.58
CA ASP A 97 15.18 18.24 8.72
C ASP A 97 16.61 18.73 8.37
N ARG A 98 16.99 18.79 7.08
CA ARG A 98 18.25 19.47 6.67
C ARG A 98 18.26 20.96 7.03
N TYR A 99 17.11 21.56 7.34
CA TYR A 99 16.98 22.98 7.66
C TYR A 99 16.73 23.29 9.14
N CYS A 100 16.42 22.32 10.01
CA CYS A 100 16.12 22.55 11.43
C CYS A 100 16.63 21.42 12.35
N PRO A 101 17.22 21.71 13.52
CA PRO A 101 17.66 20.68 14.44
C PRO A 101 16.53 20.23 15.40
N ALA A 102 16.26 18.92 15.35
CA ALA A 102 15.68 18.03 16.37
C ALA A 102 14.14 17.91 16.53
N PRO A 103 13.65 16.64 16.52
CA PRO A 103 12.56 16.20 17.39
C PRO A 103 12.96 15.08 18.37
N ARG A 104 12.15 14.96 19.43
CA ARG A 104 12.42 14.28 20.72
C ARG A 104 12.26 12.75 20.74
N LEU A 105 12.09 12.12 19.58
CA LEU A 105 12.10 10.65 19.40
C LEU A 105 13.05 10.22 18.26
N GLY A 106 13.96 11.13 17.86
CA GLY A 106 14.60 11.18 16.54
C GLY A 106 15.93 10.47 16.39
N THR A 107 16.09 9.22 16.85
CA THR A 107 17.31 8.44 16.52
C THR A 107 17.03 7.25 15.61
N LEU A 108 15.84 6.65 15.68
CA LEU A 108 15.43 5.60 14.74
C LEU A 108 15.03 6.21 13.39
N CYS A 109 14.04 7.11 13.36
CA CYS A 109 13.50 7.70 12.13
C CYS A 109 14.47 8.66 11.39
N HIS A 110 15.57 9.03 12.03
CA HIS A 110 16.52 10.03 11.54
C HIS A 110 17.61 9.45 10.61
N ASN A 111 17.49 8.18 10.24
CA ASN A 111 18.32 7.59 9.21
C ASN A 111 17.52 7.44 7.92
N GLY A 112 17.86 8.20 6.88
CA GLY A 112 17.28 8.03 5.54
C GLY A 112 17.46 6.60 4.98
N SER A 113 18.39 5.82 5.55
CA SER A 113 18.52 4.38 5.28
C SER A 113 17.29 3.57 5.68
N LEU A 114 16.48 4.02 6.65
CA LEU A 114 15.26 3.32 7.03
C LEU A 114 14.22 3.29 5.91
N GLY A 115 14.11 4.35 5.11
CA GLY A 115 13.20 4.36 3.95
C GLY A 115 13.56 3.24 2.96
N TYR A 116 14.86 3.07 2.68
CA TYR A 116 15.36 1.98 1.85
C TYR A 116 15.18 0.59 2.48
N VAL A 117 15.38 0.46 3.80
CA VAL A 117 15.17 -0.81 4.52
C VAL A 117 13.70 -1.23 4.48
N LEU A 118 12.77 -0.30 4.71
CA LEU A 118 11.34 -0.55 4.60
C LEU A 118 10.96 -0.94 3.17
N LEU A 119 11.47 -0.24 2.16
CA LEU A 119 11.27 -0.63 0.76
C LEU A 119 11.82 -2.03 0.45
N ALA A 120 13.02 -2.35 0.93
CA ALA A 120 13.64 -3.67 0.79
C ALA A 120 12.83 -4.77 1.49
N SER A 121 12.14 -4.46 2.59
CA SER A 121 11.25 -5.41 3.26
C SER A 121 10.09 -5.88 2.36
N ALA A 122 9.60 -5.02 1.45
CA ALA A 122 8.60 -5.41 0.45
C ALA A 122 9.16 -6.44 -0.53
N LEU A 123 10.42 -6.27 -0.96
CA LEU A 123 11.12 -7.22 -1.83
C LEU A 123 11.28 -8.57 -1.13
N VAL A 124 11.66 -8.57 0.15
CA VAL A 124 11.77 -9.80 0.95
C VAL A 124 10.43 -10.54 1.00
N ALA A 125 9.33 -9.84 1.31
CA ALA A 125 8.00 -10.44 1.35
C ALA A 125 7.55 -10.96 -0.03
N PHE A 126 7.85 -10.23 -1.10
CA PHE A 126 7.55 -10.67 -2.47
C PHE A 126 8.33 -11.92 -2.87
N VAL A 127 9.64 -11.95 -2.60
CA VAL A 127 10.49 -13.11 -2.90
C VAL A 127 10.05 -14.31 -2.08
N ALA A 128 9.75 -14.13 -0.79
CA ALA A 128 9.21 -15.20 0.06
C ALA A 128 7.90 -15.76 -0.51
N GLY A 129 6.98 -14.90 -0.96
CA GLY A 129 5.74 -15.34 -1.61
C GLY A 129 5.95 -16.00 -2.99
N CYS A 130 7.06 -15.70 -3.68
CA CYS A 130 7.43 -16.38 -4.91
C CYS A 130 8.02 -17.76 -4.66
N VAL A 131 8.94 -17.88 -3.71
CA VAL A 131 9.64 -19.11 -3.36
C VAL A 131 8.67 -20.10 -2.69
N TYR A 132 7.96 -19.66 -1.66
CA TYR A 132 7.02 -20.49 -0.89
C TYR A 132 5.61 -20.46 -1.50
N SER A 133 5.53 -20.58 -2.83
CA SER A 133 4.24 -20.54 -3.55
C SER A 133 3.47 -21.87 -3.50
N GLU A 134 4.12 -22.96 -3.07
CA GLU A 134 3.48 -24.25 -2.86
C GLU A 134 2.50 -24.23 -1.68
N LEU A 135 1.39 -24.97 -1.81
CA LEU A 135 0.29 -24.96 -0.83
C LEU A 135 0.76 -25.38 0.57
N SER A 136 1.72 -26.30 0.67
CA SER A 136 2.29 -26.78 1.93
C SER A 136 3.10 -25.70 2.66
N GLN A 137 3.76 -24.80 1.93
CA GLN A 137 4.68 -23.79 2.47
C GLN A 137 4.10 -22.37 2.49
N ARG A 138 2.90 -22.18 1.94
CA ARG A 138 2.24 -20.87 1.82
C ARG A 138 2.07 -20.14 3.16
N HIS A 139 1.88 -20.87 4.26
CA HIS A 139 1.80 -20.31 5.60
C HIS A 139 3.08 -19.54 6.00
N ILE A 140 4.26 -19.98 5.54
CA ILE A 140 5.53 -19.30 5.80
C ILE A 140 5.55 -17.94 5.09
N ALA A 141 5.16 -17.90 3.81
CA ALA A 141 5.04 -16.65 3.07
C ALA A 141 4.04 -15.69 3.72
N ASP A 142 2.91 -16.20 4.20
CA ASP A 142 1.90 -15.39 4.88
C ASP A 142 2.41 -14.82 6.21
N HIS A 143 3.20 -15.58 6.98
CA HIS A 143 3.86 -15.08 8.19
C HIS A 143 4.89 -13.99 7.89
N VAL A 144 5.74 -14.18 6.87
CA VAL A 144 6.72 -13.18 6.46
C VAL A 144 6.02 -11.90 5.99
N ALA A 145 5.00 -12.02 5.14
CA ALA A 145 4.22 -10.87 4.68
C ALA A 145 3.53 -10.14 5.84
N THR A 146 2.99 -10.88 6.82
CA THR A 146 2.38 -10.29 8.02
C THR A 146 3.41 -9.58 8.89
N GLY A 147 4.60 -10.17 9.10
CA GLY A 147 5.68 -9.52 9.86
C GLY A 147 6.14 -8.22 9.20
N VAL A 148 6.34 -8.23 7.88
CA VAL A 148 6.69 -7.04 7.10
C VAL A 148 5.58 -5.99 7.18
N LEU A 149 4.33 -6.39 7.09
CA LEU A 149 3.19 -5.49 7.23
C LEU A 149 3.18 -4.84 8.61
N LEU A 150 3.32 -5.60 9.69
CA LEU A 150 3.30 -5.07 11.06
C LEU A 150 4.46 -4.10 11.32
N LEU A 151 5.65 -4.42 10.82
CA LEU A 151 6.81 -3.52 10.89
C LEU A 151 6.52 -2.19 10.19
N ASN A 152 5.95 -2.25 8.98
CA ASN A 152 5.60 -1.04 8.22
C ASN A 152 4.42 -0.28 8.83
N LEU A 153 3.47 -0.98 9.45
CA LEU A 153 2.34 -0.37 10.14
C LEU A 153 2.81 0.40 11.38
N LEU A 154 3.73 -0.20 12.14
CA LEU A 154 4.36 0.45 13.29
C LEU A 154 5.17 1.67 12.84
N ALA A 155 5.97 1.55 11.79
CA ALA A 155 6.74 2.66 11.24
C ALA A 155 5.83 3.83 10.79
N LEU A 156 4.74 3.53 10.08
CA LEU A 156 3.76 4.55 9.69
C LEU A 156 3.11 5.20 10.92
N GLY A 157 2.69 4.40 11.90
CA GLY A 157 2.05 4.91 13.11
C GLY A 157 2.97 5.81 13.94
N LEU A 158 4.24 5.41 14.12
CA LEU A 158 5.23 6.22 14.81
C LEU A 158 5.51 7.53 14.07
N LEU A 159 5.69 7.48 12.75
CA LEU A 159 5.91 8.67 11.93
C LEU A 159 4.69 9.60 11.93
N ALA A 160 3.49 9.05 11.85
CA ALA A 160 2.25 9.80 11.87
C ALA A 160 2.02 10.50 13.21
N CYS A 161 2.33 9.85 14.33
CA CYS A 161 2.27 10.46 15.66
C CYS A 161 3.35 11.54 15.85
N ASP A 162 4.56 11.37 15.32
CA ASP A 162 5.63 12.35 15.43
C ASP A 162 5.37 13.61 14.59
N THR A 163 4.66 13.45 13.47
CA THR A 163 4.32 14.54 12.54
C THR A 163 2.92 15.13 12.74
N ASP A 164 2.19 14.70 13.78
CA ASP A 164 0.78 15.03 14.02
C ASP A 164 -0.16 14.76 12.81
N ASN A 165 0.22 13.81 11.95
CA ASN A 165 -0.53 13.45 10.75
C ASN A 165 -1.63 12.43 11.07
N TYR A 166 -2.80 12.93 11.46
CA TYR A 166 -3.96 12.09 11.83
C TYR A 166 -4.46 11.21 10.67
N TRP A 167 -4.27 11.63 9.42
CA TRP A 167 -4.57 10.79 8.26
C TRP A 167 -3.69 9.55 8.23
N GLY A 168 -2.43 9.66 8.67
CA GLY A 168 -1.48 8.55 8.75
C GLY A 168 -1.86 7.55 9.84
N VAL A 169 -2.32 8.05 10.99
CA VAL A 169 -2.89 7.21 12.06
C VAL A 169 -4.14 6.49 11.57
N GLY A 170 -5.06 7.21 10.90
CA GLY A 170 -6.25 6.62 10.30
C GLY A 170 -5.93 5.55 9.26
N LEU A 171 -4.91 5.79 8.43
CA LEU A 171 -4.41 4.81 7.47
C LEU A 171 -3.87 3.55 8.16
N ALA A 172 -3.08 3.70 9.22
CA ALA A 172 -2.54 2.57 9.97
C ALA A 172 -3.67 1.73 10.60
N VAL A 173 -4.67 2.37 11.20
CA VAL A 173 -5.84 1.67 11.76
C VAL A 173 -6.64 0.98 10.66
N SER A 174 -6.91 1.66 9.55
CA SER A 174 -7.65 1.12 8.41
C SER A 174 -6.93 -0.08 7.78
N PHE A 175 -5.62 0.03 7.54
CA PHE A 175 -4.82 -1.02 6.92
C PHE A 175 -4.59 -2.21 7.86
N GLY A 176 -4.44 -1.97 9.17
CA GLY A 176 -4.42 -3.03 10.19
C GLY A 176 -5.75 -3.79 10.25
N THR A 177 -6.86 -3.06 10.30
CA THR A 177 -8.21 -3.64 10.26
C THR A 177 -8.42 -4.44 8.98
N LYS A 178 -7.97 -3.91 7.83
CA LYS A 178 -8.00 -4.60 6.55
C LYS A 178 -7.31 -5.97 6.63
N HIS A 179 -6.13 -6.05 7.23
CA HIS A 179 -5.34 -7.30 7.29
C HIS A 179 -5.94 -8.35 8.23
N PHE A 180 -6.47 -7.94 9.40
CA PHE A 180 -6.94 -8.87 10.42
C PHE A 180 -8.44 -9.15 10.38
N ALA A 181 -9.27 -8.14 10.12
CA ALA A 181 -10.72 -8.27 10.18
C ALA A 181 -11.33 -8.79 8.86
N LEU A 182 -10.75 -8.44 7.70
CA LEU A 182 -11.32 -8.85 6.42
C LEU A 182 -11.27 -10.37 6.16
N PRO A 183 -10.21 -11.12 6.51
CA PRO A 183 -10.25 -12.57 6.38
C PRO A 183 -11.39 -13.18 7.19
N TRP A 184 -11.57 -12.74 8.44
CA TRP A 184 -12.66 -13.18 9.29
C TRP A 184 -14.04 -12.84 8.71
N LEU A 185 -14.20 -11.63 8.17
CA LEU A 185 -15.45 -11.20 7.54
C LEU A 185 -15.74 -11.99 6.25
N ALA A 186 -14.71 -12.27 5.45
CA ALA A 186 -14.82 -13.06 4.23
C ALA A 186 -15.31 -14.48 4.53
N ASP A 187 -14.77 -15.10 5.59
CA ASP A 187 -15.15 -16.44 6.03
C ASP A 187 -16.58 -16.46 6.61
N GLN A 188 -16.94 -15.46 7.41
CA GLN A 188 -18.27 -15.39 8.04
C GLN A 188 -19.41 -15.15 7.04
N PHE A 189 -19.19 -14.29 6.05
CA PHE A 189 -20.21 -13.88 5.08
C PHE A 189 -20.08 -14.57 3.72
N CYS A 190 -19.15 -15.51 3.56
CA CYS A 190 -18.87 -16.20 2.29
C CYS A 190 -18.58 -15.23 1.12
N ILE A 191 -17.97 -14.08 1.39
CA ILE A 191 -17.66 -13.07 0.37
C ILE A 191 -16.28 -13.38 -0.23
N PRO A 192 -16.11 -13.30 -1.56
CA PRO A 192 -14.80 -13.50 -2.18
C PRO A 192 -13.76 -12.54 -1.58
N PHE A 193 -12.67 -13.10 -1.04
CA PHE A 193 -11.59 -12.31 -0.42
C PHE A 193 -11.01 -11.25 -1.37
N VAL A 194 -10.98 -11.53 -2.68
CA VAL A 194 -10.50 -10.59 -3.71
C VAL A 194 -11.30 -9.29 -3.73
N ASP A 195 -12.62 -9.36 -3.54
CA ASP A 195 -13.50 -8.18 -3.57
C ASP A 195 -13.21 -7.30 -2.35
N LEU A 196 -13.25 -7.91 -1.17
CA LEU A 196 -12.96 -7.26 0.11
C LEU A 196 -11.55 -6.64 0.14
N TYR A 197 -10.56 -7.37 -0.38
CA TYR A 197 -9.20 -6.91 -0.46
C TYR A 197 -9.05 -5.68 -1.38
N THR A 198 -9.75 -5.70 -2.52
CA THR A 198 -9.78 -4.61 -3.50
C THR A 198 -10.46 -3.37 -2.92
N PHE A 199 -11.56 -3.52 -2.19
CA PHE A 199 -12.15 -2.43 -1.42
C PHE A 199 -11.19 -1.86 -0.37
N GLY A 200 -10.45 -2.72 0.32
CA GLY A 200 -9.41 -2.26 1.24
C GLY A 200 -8.28 -1.48 0.55
N LEU A 201 -7.97 -1.76 -0.72
CA LEU A 201 -7.02 -0.94 -1.51
C LEU A 201 -7.59 0.44 -1.85
N ILE A 202 -8.89 0.53 -2.14
CA ILE A 202 -9.57 1.81 -2.38
C ILE A 202 -9.43 2.73 -1.16
N PHE A 203 -9.70 2.23 0.04
CA PHE A 203 -9.50 3.02 1.27
C PHE A 203 -8.04 3.41 1.46
N TYR A 204 -7.11 2.48 1.24
CA TYR A 204 -5.67 2.77 1.30
C TYR A 204 -5.29 3.97 0.42
N GLU A 205 -5.76 4.02 -0.83
CA GLU A 205 -5.42 5.11 -1.75
C GLU A 205 -5.96 6.47 -1.28
N ILE A 206 -7.23 6.51 -0.85
CA ILE A 206 -7.86 7.74 -0.34
C ILE A 206 -7.07 8.29 0.85
N PHE A 207 -6.75 7.43 1.82
CA PHE A 207 -5.96 7.85 2.98
C PHE A 207 -4.53 8.25 2.56
N THR A 208 -3.90 7.51 1.66
CA THR A 208 -2.54 7.80 1.17
C THR A 208 -2.42 9.19 0.57
N VAL A 209 -3.37 9.59 -0.28
CA VAL A 209 -3.40 10.92 -0.88
C VAL A 209 -3.47 12.00 0.21
N ASN A 210 -4.36 11.83 1.20
CA ASN A 210 -4.51 12.80 2.28
C ASN A 210 -3.27 12.86 3.19
N VAL A 211 -2.64 11.72 3.48
CA VAL A 211 -1.38 11.66 4.23
C VAL A 211 -0.29 12.47 3.56
N LEU A 212 -0.13 12.32 2.25
CA LEU A 212 0.89 13.05 1.47
C LEU A 212 0.57 14.54 1.35
N LEU A 213 -0.70 14.91 1.18
CA LEU A 213 -1.11 16.31 1.17
C LEU A 213 -0.82 16.98 2.51
N ASP A 214 -1.19 16.35 3.62
CA ASP A 214 -0.97 16.88 4.97
C ASP A 214 0.53 17.03 5.30
N ALA A 215 1.35 16.07 4.87
CA ALA A 215 2.81 16.15 4.97
C ALA A 215 3.37 17.35 4.16
N GLN A 216 2.87 17.59 2.95
CA GLN A 216 3.30 18.73 2.12
C GLN A 216 2.89 20.08 2.73
N PHE A 217 1.66 20.18 3.25
CA PHE A 217 1.18 21.40 3.91
C PHE A 217 2.01 21.73 5.16
N SER A 218 2.29 20.71 5.98
CA SER A 218 3.13 20.86 7.18
C SER A 218 4.53 21.38 6.83
N ASN A 219 5.16 20.83 5.80
CA ASN A 219 6.48 21.27 5.31
C ASN A 219 6.48 22.68 4.69
N THR A 220 5.35 23.14 4.16
CA THR A 220 5.24 24.50 3.60
C THR A 220 5.13 25.54 4.71
N ASN A 221 4.38 25.22 5.78
CA ASN A 221 4.21 26.11 6.93
C ASN A 221 5.48 26.31 7.75
N THR A 222 6.41 25.35 7.74
CA THR A 222 7.72 25.48 8.41
C THR A 222 8.69 26.38 7.65
N LEU A 223 8.59 26.49 6.32
CA LEU A 223 9.46 27.33 5.48
C LEU A 223 9.07 28.82 5.45
N VAL A 224 7.87 29.18 5.91
CA VAL A 224 7.34 30.56 5.91
C VAL A 224 7.55 31.26 7.26
N LYS A 225 8.05 30.55 8.27
CA LYS A 225 8.44 31.12 9.57
C LYS A 225 9.91 31.49 9.59
#